data_AF-A0A8B9QHP5-F1
#
_entry.id   AF-A0A8B9QHP5-F1
#
_cell.length_a   1.000
_cell.length_b   1.000
_cell.length_c   1.000
_cell.angle_alpha   90.00
_cell.angle_beta   90.00
_cell.angle_gamma   90.00
#
_symmetry.space_group_name_H-M   'P 1'
#
loop_
_entity.id
_entity.type
_entity.pdbx_description
1 polymer ?
#
loop_
_entity_poly.entity_id
_entity_poly.type
_entity_poly.pdbx_seq_one_letter_code
_entity_poly.pdbx_strand_id
1 'polypeptide(L)'
;HLGWFANPIYKGDYPEVMKNYVGRKSAQQGQGTSRLPTFSVQEKSYIKGTSDFLGIGHFTTRYVIQKSLPSLHVSSYDTDSDLAELVDPKWPAPGSEWLYSAPWGFRGLLNFIKTQYGNPLIYVTENGVSEKVQCTQLCDEWRIEYLKGYINEILKAINDGVNVKGYTAWSLLDKFEWNKGFSERFGFYHIDFKNKNKPRYPKASVEYYKKIISANGFPNPREVMITCLHTVSSFCIINKITVTMIKKYCFTYIYILLLLQLFLFISQNIIKRILINTQSKFGFCIIFY
;
A
#
# COMPACT_ATOMS: atom_id res chain seq x y z
N HIS A 1 18.16 2.48 15.13
CA HIS A 1 18.79 1.15 15.20
C HIS A 1 20.01 0.94 14.29
N LEU A 2 20.04 1.46 13.05
CA LEU A 2 21.09 1.19 12.05
C LEU A 2 22.54 1.17 12.59
N GLY A 3 22.93 2.21 13.34
CA GLY A 3 24.31 2.35 13.82
C GLY A 3 24.78 1.21 14.73
N TRP A 4 23.88 0.55 15.47
CA TRP A 4 24.27 -0.58 16.33
C TRP A 4 24.91 -1.70 15.51
N PHE A 5 24.33 -2.04 14.36
CA PHE A 5 24.81 -3.12 13.51
C PHE A 5 25.80 -2.64 12.42
N ALA A 6 25.58 -1.45 11.87
CA ALA A 6 26.42 -0.93 10.79
C ALA A 6 27.77 -0.42 11.29
N ASN A 7 27.86 0.26 12.44
CA ASN A 7 29.15 0.80 12.88
C ASN A 7 30.22 -0.29 13.11
N PRO A 8 29.94 -1.45 13.74
CA PRO A 8 30.95 -2.49 13.87
C PRO A 8 31.52 -2.94 12.53
N ILE A 9 30.67 -3.12 11.52
CA ILE A 9 31.08 -3.56 10.19
C ILE A 9 31.84 -2.46 9.42
N TYR A 10 31.36 -1.22 9.43
CA TYR A 10 31.92 -0.16 8.58
C TYR A 10 32.98 0.71 9.29
N LYS A 11 32.94 0.78 10.63
CA LYS A 11 33.83 1.60 11.47
C LYS A 11 34.65 0.80 12.48
N GLY A 12 34.30 -0.47 12.73
CA GLY A 12 35.08 -1.38 13.57
C GLY A 12 34.76 -1.34 15.06
N ASP A 13 33.72 -0.65 15.51
CA ASP A 13 33.28 -0.66 16.91
C ASP A 13 31.81 -0.24 17.01
N TYR A 14 31.18 -0.35 18.19
CA TYR A 14 29.88 0.25 18.43
C TYR A 14 29.93 1.80 18.32
N PRO A 15 28.81 2.47 17.99
CA PRO A 15 28.75 3.93 18.00
C PRO A 15 29.16 4.50 19.36
N GLU A 16 29.99 5.54 19.35
CA GLU A 16 30.48 6.19 20.57
C GLU A 16 29.34 6.71 21.45
N VAL A 17 28.31 7.29 20.81
CA VAL A 17 27.08 7.73 21.50
C VAL A 17 26.39 6.58 22.24
N MET A 18 26.36 5.38 21.66
CA MET A 18 25.73 4.21 22.26
C MET A 18 26.53 3.72 23.47
N LYS A 19 27.86 3.61 23.33
CA LYS A 19 28.76 3.23 24.44
C LYS A 19 28.61 4.19 25.63
N ASN A 20 28.58 5.48 25.37
CA ASN A 20 28.46 6.52 26.39
C ASN A 20 27.10 6.51 27.11
N TYR A 21 25.99 6.39 26.37
CA TYR A 21 24.66 6.38 26.97
C TYR A 21 24.41 5.12 27.79
N VAL A 22 24.71 3.93 27.24
CA VAL A 22 24.51 2.67 27.95
C VAL A 22 25.43 2.58 29.17
N GLY A 23 26.69 3.00 29.05
CA GLY A 23 27.62 3.04 30.18
C GLY A 23 27.12 3.95 31.31
N ARG A 24 26.66 5.16 30.98
CA ARG A 24 26.08 6.11 31.95
C ARG A 24 24.84 5.54 32.63
N LYS A 25 23.92 4.95 31.88
CA LYS A 25 22.69 4.35 32.42
C LYS A 25 23.02 3.15 33.32
N SER A 26 23.96 2.31 32.92
CA SER A 26 24.41 1.17 33.73
C SER A 26 24.98 1.64 35.07
N ALA A 27 25.82 2.68 35.07
CA ALA A 27 26.37 3.28 36.29
C ALA A 27 25.26 3.89 37.19
N GLN A 28 24.30 4.61 36.61
CA GLN A 28 23.15 5.18 37.34
C GLN A 28 22.24 4.10 37.96
N GLN A 29 22.23 2.90 37.39
CA GLN A 29 21.51 1.73 37.88
C GLN A 29 22.33 0.93 38.91
N GLY A 30 23.50 1.42 39.32
CA GLY A 30 24.36 0.76 40.30
C GLY A 30 25.11 -0.45 39.75
N GLN A 31 25.21 -0.61 38.43
CA GLN A 31 25.98 -1.71 37.85
C GLN A 31 27.48 -1.38 37.86
N GLY A 32 28.30 -2.36 38.26
CA GLY A 32 29.76 -2.19 38.28
C GLY A 32 30.41 -2.15 36.89
N THR A 33 29.69 -2.54 35.83
CA THR A 33 30.15 -2.50 34.44
C THR A 33 29.03 -2.09 33.49
N SER A 34 29.38 -1.67 32.27
CA SER A 34 28.40 -1.36 31.23
C SER A 34 27.65 -2.61 30.78
N ARG A 35 26.33 -2.51 30.59
CA ARG A 35 25.51 -3.55 29.94
C ARG A 35 25.88 -3.80 28.48
N LEU A 36 26.48 -2.83 27.80
CA LEU A 36 26.93 -2.99 26.43
C LEU A 36 28.29 -3.70 26.42
N PRO A 37 28.40 -4.88 25.77
CA PRO A 37 29.68 -5.55 25.62
C PRO A 37 30.70 -4.68 24.88
N THR A 38 31.98 -4.95 25.09
CA THR A 38 33.07 -4.26 24.39
C THR A 38 33.80 -5.23 23.47
N PHE A 39 34.20 -4.75 22.30
CA PHE A 39 35.08 -5.51 21.41
C PHE A 39 36.53 -5.28 21.82
N SER A 40 37.30 -6.37 21.87
CA SER A 40 38.77 -6.34 21.87
C SER A 40 39.31 -5.74 20.58
N VAL A 41 40.57 -5.32 20.58
CA VAL A 41 41.23 -4.76 19.37
C VAL A 41 41.20 -5.76 18.20
N GLN A 42 41.37 -7.05 18.51
CA GLN A 42 41.34 -8.14 17.54
C GLN A 42 39.95 -8.31 16.93
N GLU A 43 38.89 -8.29 17.75
CA GLU A 43 37.51 -8.40 17.26
C GLU A 43 37.11 -7.19 16.40
N LYS A 44 37.51 -5.97 16.81
CA LYS A 44 37.28 -4.76 16.02
C LYS A 44 37.89 -4.87 14.62
N SER A 45 39.14 -5.35 14.55
CA SER A 45 39.84 -5.55 13.28
C SER A 45 39.22 -6.68 12.46
N TYR A 46 38.73 -7.74 13.10
CA TYR A 46 38.14 -8.89 12.43
C TYR A 46 36.78 -8.55 11.80
N ILE A 47 35.95 -7.76 12.47
CA ILE A 47 34.59 -7.42 12.02
C ILE A 47 34.61 -6.29 10.98
N LYS A 48 35.54 -5.34 11.09
CA LYS A 48 35.60 -4.20 10.18
C LYS A 48 35.84 -4.64 8.74
N GLY A 49 34.97 -4.22 7.82
CA GLY A 49 35.06 -4.51 6.39
C GLY A 49 34.47 -5.86 5.97
N THR A 50 33.75 -6.55 6.86
CA THR A 50 33.17 -7.89 6.58
C THR A 50 31.87 -7.86 5.77
N SER A 51 31.73 -6.91 4.84
CA SER A 51 30.51 -6.73 4.05
C SER A 51 30.81 -6.18 2.67
N ASP A 52 30.32 -6.86 1.64
CA ASP A 52 30.43 -6.42 0.25
C ASP A 52 29.37 -5.36 -0.12
N PHE A 53 28.22 -5.38 0.57
CA PHE A 53 27.11 -4.45 0.37
C PHE A 53 26.25 -4.32 1.64
N LEU A 54 25.53 -3.20 1.75
CA LEU A 54 24.54 -2.96 2.78
C LEU A 54 23.13 -3.30 2.27
N GLY A 55 22.53 -4.35 2.84
CA GLY A 55 21.09 -4.59 2.72
C GLY A 55 20.30 -3.69 3.67
N ILE A 56 19.27 -3.00 3.17
CA ILE A 56 18.43 -2.15 4.02
C ILE A 56 16.94 -2.37 3.79
N GLY A 57 16.23 -2.62 4.90
CA GLY A 57 14.78 -2.52 4.98
C GLY A 57 14.37 -1.15 5.50
N HIS A 58 13.43 -0.49 4.83
CA HIS A 58 12.88 0.78 5.31
C HIS A 58 11.40 0.87 5.01
N PHE A 59 10.59 1.26 6.00
CA PHE A 59 9.13 1.23 5.89
C PHE A 59 8.45 2.54 6.30
N THR A 60 9.08 3.28 7.21
CA THR A 60 8.47 4.45 7.85
C THR A 60 9.54 5.36 8.44
N THR A 61 9.14 6.60 8.75
CA THR A 61 9.99 7.62 9.35
C THR A 61 9.36 8.08 10.67
N ARG A 62 10.17 8.60 11.58
CA ARG A 62 9.74 9.17 12.85
C ARG A 62 10.42 10.51 13.09
N TYR A 63 9.71 11.41 13.75
CA TYR A 63 10.36 12.47 14.49
C TYR A 63 10.89 11.90 15.80
N VAL A 64 11.99 12.45 16.29
CA VAL A 64 12.58 12.07 17.58
C VAL A 64 12.73 13.32 18.43
N ILE A 65 12.35 13.22 19.69
CA ILE A 65 12.55 14.27 20.70
C ILE A 65 13.31 13.71 21.89
N GLN A 66 14.04 14.57 22.59
CA GLN A 66 14.68 14.20 23.84
C GLN A 66 13.60 13.95 24.90
N LYS A 67 13.66 12.78 25.56
CA LYS A 67 12.83 12.43 26.70
C LYS A 67 13.72 11.78 27.75
N SER A 68 14.12 12.56 28.75
CA SER A 68 14.87 12.03 29.89
C SER A 68 13.99 11.08 30.68
N LEU A 69 14.33 9.79 30.68
CA LEU A 69 13.66 8.79 31.50
C LEU A 69 14.41 8.62 32.82
N PRO A 70 13.70 8.55 33.98
CA PRO A 70 14.31 8.24 35.27
C PRO A 70 15.20 7.00 35.20
N SER A 71 16.36 7.03 35.86
CA SER A 71 17.36 5.95 35.86
C SER A 71 16.84 4.62 36.44
N LEU A 72 15.75 4.65 37.20
CA LEU A 72 15.11 3.49 37.82
C LEU A 72 14.18 2.71 36.87
N HIS A 73 14.04 3.13 35.61
CA HIS A 73 13.29 2.34 34.64
C HIS A 73 13.99 1.03 34.27
N VAL A 74 13.17 0.05 33.85
CA VAL A 74 13.63 -1.22 33.29
C VAL A 74 14.64 -0.95 32.17
N SER A 75 15.80 -1.60 32.27
CA SER A 75 16.84 -1.51 31.25
C SER A 75 16.33 -2.12 29.95
N SER A 76 16.26 -1.33 28.88
CA SER A 76 15.96 -1.79 27.53
C SER A 76 16.68 -0.93 26.51
N TYR A 77 16.76 -1.42 25.28
CA TYR A 77 17.28 -0.63 24.16
C TYR A 77 16.58 0.74 24.04
N ASP A 78 15.26 0.78 24.22
CA ASP A 78 14.48 2.00 24.06
C ASP A 78 14.76 3.00 25.20
N THR A 79 14.87 2.51 26.44
CA THR A 79 15.14 3.36 27.62
C THR A 79 16.58 3.86 27.69
N ASP A 80 17.52 3.20 26.99
CA ASP A 80 18.91 3.62 26.92
C ASP A 80 19.13 4.87 26.06
N SER A 81 18.23 5.14 25.11
CA SER A 81 18.36 6.26 24.17
C SER A 81 17.94 7.61 24.75
N ASP A 82 17.10 7.63 25.80
CA ASP A 82 16.40 8.83 26.29
C ASP A 82 15.68 9.61 25.16
N LEU A 83 15.11 8.90 24.20
CA LEU A 83 14.34 9.47 23.09
C LEU A 83 12.88 9.04 23.18
N ALA A 84 12.01 9.89 22.63
CA ALA A 84 10.65 9.51 22.27
C ALA A 84 10.43 9.72 20.78
N GLU A 85 9.77 8.75 20.17
CA GLU A 85 9.37 8.82 18.77
C GLU A 85 7.99 9.48 18.63
N LEU A 86 7.85 10.32 17.61
CA LEU A 86 6.61 10.99 17.26
C LEU A 86 6.32 10.78 15.77
N VAL A 87 5.04 10.87 15.43
CA VAL A 87 4.53 10.84 14.05
C VAL A 87 3.67 12.07 13.82
N ASP A 88 3.66 12.59 12.59
CA ASP A 88 2.66 13.57 12.20
C ASP A 88 1.33 12.82 11.97
N PRO A 89 0.24 13.16 12.70
CA PRO A 89 -1.06 12.53 12.49
C PRO A 89 -1.64 12.69 11.07
N LYS A 90 -1.10 13.64 10.28
CA LYS A 90 -1.49 13.85 8.89
C LYS A 90 -0.81 12.89 7.92
N TRP A 91 0.24 12.18 8.32
CA TRP A 91 0.88 11.21 7.44
C TRP A 91 -0.06 10.04 7.16
N PRO A 92 -0.10 9.53 5.91
CA PRO A 92 -0.91 8.37 5.60
C PRO A 92 -0.54 7.18 6.49
N ALA A 93 -1.52 6.62 7.19
CA ALA A 93 -1.41 5.41 8.02
C ALA A 93 -2.23 4.27 7.38
N PRO A 94 -1.72 3.65 6.31
CA PRO A 94 -2.52 2.77 5.44
C PRO A 94 -2.78 1.36 5.98
N GLY A 95 -2.16 0.94 7.08
CA GLY A 95 -2.31 -0.44 7.57
C GLY A 95 -1.85 -0.61 9.01
N SER A 96 -0.70 -1.26 9.19
CA SER A 96 -0.12 -1.60 10.49
C SER A 96 0.02 -0.35 11.37
N GLU A 97 -0.29 -0.47 12.67
CA GLU A 97 -0.27 0.66 13.62
C GLU A 97 1.09 1.36 13.69
N TRP A 98 2.18 0.63 13.44
CA TRP A 98 3.53 1.16 13.44
C TRP A 98 3.94 1.77 12.07
N LEU A 99 3.11 1.74 11.04
CA LEU A 99 3.53 2.14 9.68
C LEU A 99 2.83 3.43 9.23
N TYR A 100 3.64 4.48 9.10
CA TYR A 100 3.24 5.77 8.53
C TYR A 100 4.05 6.05 7.26
N SER A 101 3.39 6.50 6.20
CA SER A 101 4.04 6.81 4.94
C SER A 101 4.73 8.18 5.01
N ALA A 102 6.06 8.18 5.00
CA ALA A 102 6.90 9.38 5.03
C ALA A 102 8.15 9.15 4.15
N PRO A 103 7.98 9.08 2.81
CA PRO A 103 9.01 8.60 1.89
C PRO A 103 10.28 9.46 1.87
N TRP A 104 10.16 10.76 2.12
CA TRP A 104 11.30 11.69 2.16
C TRP A 104 12.35 11.28 3.21
N GLY A 105 11.92 10.62 4.29
CA GLY A 105 12.85 10.12 5.31
C GLY A 105 13.74 9.00 4.79
N PHE A 106 13.31 8.26 3.77
CA PHE A 106 14.15 7.22 3.18
C PHE A 106 15.32 7.82 2.40
N ARG A 107 15.07 8.87 1.60
CA ARG A 107 16.14 9.64 0.96
C ARG A 107 17.10 10.23 1.99
N GLY A 108 16.58 10.74 3.10
CA GLY A 108 17.38 11.23 4.22
C GLY A 108 18.28 10.15 4.80
N LEU A 109 17.74 8.95 5.07
CA LEU A 109 18.50 7.80 5.58
C LEU A 109 19.58 7.34 4.59
N LEU A 110 19.26 7.27 3.30
CA LEU A 110 20.21 6.87 2.25
C LEU A 110 21.38 7.87 2.14
N ASN A 111 21.10 9.17 2.18
CA ASN A 111 22.15 10.20 2.22
C ASN A 111 22.95 10.17 3.53
N PHE A 112 22.30 9.87 4.66
CA PHE A 112 22.99 9.66 5.93
C PHE A 112 23.97 8.48 5.82
N ILE A 113 23.53 7.34 5.28
CA ILE A 113 24.39 6.16 5.06
C ILE A 113 25.57 6.50 4.18
N LYS A 114 25.33 7.20 3.07
CA LYS A 114 26.39 7.67 2.15
C LYS A 114 27.47 8.44 2.91
N THR A 115 27.08 9.43 3.69
CA THR A 115 28.02 10.29 4.44
C THR A 115 28.69 9.53 5.58
N GLN A 116 27.95 8.67 6.30
CA GLN A 116 28.46 8.03 7.52
C GLN A 116 29.34 6.83 7.26
N TYR A 117 29.13 6.10 6.16
CA TYR A 117 29.79 4.81 5.91
C TYR A 117 30.56 4.77 4.59
N GLY A 118 30.83 5.93 3.97
CA GLY A 118 31.67 6.01 2.78
C GLY A 118 30.97 5.54 1.50
N ASN A 119 29.68 5.81 1.36
CA ASN A 119 28.86 5.45 0.20
C ASN A 119 28.93 3.97 -0.22
N PRO A 120 28.64 3.04 0.71
CA PRO A 120 28.69 1.61 0.40
C PRO A 120 27.69 1.27 -0.70
N LEU A 121 27.94 0.15 -1.37
CA LEU A 121 26.96 -0.46 -2.26
C LEU A 121 25.69 -0.83 -1.46
N ILE A 122 24.51 -0.36 -1.89
CA ILE A 122 23.25 -0.56 -1.17
C ILE A 122 22.26 -1.37 -2.02
N TYR A 123 21.63 -2.36 -1.39
CA TYR A 123 20.42 -3.01 -1.88
C TYR A 123 19.27 -2.72 -0.92
N VAL A 124 18.19 -2.14 -1.42
CA VAL A 124 16.94 -2.02 -0.65
C VAL A 124 16.28 -3.38 -0.66
N THR A 125 16.45 -4.14 0.42
CA THR A 125 15.97 -5.52 0.53
C THR A 125 14.49 -5.60 0.87
N GLU A 126 13.96 -4.58 1.56
CA GLU A 126 12.56 -4.55 1.95
C GLU A 126 12.00 -3.12 1.98
N ASN A 127 10.90 -2.90 1.25
CA ASN A 127 10.07 -1.71 1.36
C ASN A 127 8.64 -2.05 0.92
N GLY A 128 7.64 -1.61 1.66
CA GLY A 128 6.26 -1.91 1.32
C GLY A 128 5.28 -1.49 2.39
N VAL A 129 4.02 -1.85 2.19
CA VAL A 129 2.94 -1.41 3.07
C VAL A 129 1.82 -2.42 3.17
N SER A 130 1.29 -2.57 4.38
CA SER A 130 0.17 -3.45 4.68
C SER A 130 -1.16 -2.89 4.16
N GLU A 131 -2.13 -3.79 4.03
CA GLU A 131 -3.50 -3.48 3.64
C GLU A 131 -4.27 -2.75 4.75
N LYS A 132 -5.19 -1.86 4.31
CA LYS A 132 -6.16 -1.20 5.18
C LYS A 132 -7.33 -2.16 5.43
N VAL A 133 -7.82 -2.24 6.67
CA VAL A 133 -8.89 -3.15 7.13
C VAL A 133 -10.20 -3.06 6.32
N GLN A 134 -10.40 -2.04 5.48
CA GLN A 134 -11.70 -1.71 4.87
C GLN A 134 -11.75 -1.72 3.33
N CYS A 135 -10.74 -2.24 2.62
CA CYS A 135 -10.79 -2.27 1.15
C CYS A 135 -10.90 -3.69 0.58
N THR A 136 -11.63 -3.80 -0.52
CA THR A 136 -11.94 -5.05 -1.23
C THR A 136 -10.67 -5.61 -1.89
N GLN A 137 -9.88 -6.36 -1.12
CA GLN A 137 -8.81 -7.35 -1.39
C GLN A 137 -7.84 -7.19 -2.59
N LEU A 138 -8.27 -6.64 -3.72
CA LEU A 138 -7.51 -6.49 -4.97
C LEU A 138 -7.26 -5.02 -5.36
N CYS A 139 -8.08 -4.06 -4.90
CA CYS A 139 -7.90 -2.64 -5.19
C CYS A 139 -7.08 -1.97 -4.08
N ASP A 140 -5.77 -1.83 -4.29
CA ASP A 140 -4.81 -1.36 -3.29
C ASP A 140 -4.08 -0.07 -3.70
N GLU A 141 -4.84 0.95 -4.07
CA GLU A 141 -4.30 2.26 -4.52
C GLU A 141 -3.35 2.91 -3.50
N TRP A 142 -3.58 2.73 -2.20
CA TRP A 142 -2.66 3.24 -1.17
C TRP A 142 -1.26 2.61 -1.26
N ARG A 143 -1.17 1.34 -1.69
CA ARG A 143 0.11 0.65 -1.90
C ARG A 143 0.81 1.21 -3.12
N ILE A 144 0.06 1.54 -4.17
CA ILE A 144 0.58 2.24 -5.35
C ILE A 144 1.17 3.59 -4.95
N GLU A 145 0.44 4.41 -4.20
CA GLU A 145 0.92 5.74 -3.76
C GLU A 145 2.12 5.63 -2.81
N TYR A 146 2.12 4.64 -1.91
CA TYR A 146 3.29 4.34 -1.08
C TYR A 146 4.51 4.02 -1.93
N LEU A 147 4.41 3.02 -2.82
CA LEU A 147 5.53 2.60 -3.67
C LEU A 147 6.04 3.73 -4.55
N LYS A 148 5.12 4.49 -5.15
CA LYS A 148 5.44 5.68 -5.95
C LYS A 148 6.26 6.68 -5.14
N GLY A 149 5.83 7.00 -3.92
CA GLY A 149 6.54 7.92 -3.04
C GLY A 149 7.95 7.44 -2.70
N TYR A 150 8.09 6.20 -2.23
CA TYR A 150 9.37 5.65 -1.79
C TYR A 150 10.34 5.43 -2.96
N ILE A 151 9.88 4.86 -4.08
CA ILE A 151 10.72 4.67 -5.29
C ILE A 151 11.22 6.03 -5.81
N ASN A 152 10.36 7.05 -5.82
CA ASN A 152 10.77 8.41 -6.23
C ASN A 152 11.86 8.99 -5.32
N GLU A 153 11.76 8.82 -4.01
CA GLU A 153 12.78 9.29 -3.07
C GLU A 153 14.10 8.49 -3.16
N ILE A 154 14.03 7.19 -3.49
CA ILE A 154 15.23 6.39 -3.80
C ILE A 154 15.91 6.87 -5.08
N LEU A 155 15.15 7.11 -6.16
CA LEU A 155 15.70 7.65 -7.41
C LEU A 155 16.33 9.03 -7.20
N LYS A 156 15.73 9.89 -6.38
CA LYS A 156 16.35 11.15 -5.98
C LYS A 156 17.62 10.94 -5.16
N ALA A 157 17.68 9.96 -4.26
CA ALA A 157 18.90 9.63 -3.54
C ALA A 157 20.01 9.13 -4.47
N ILE A 158 19.67 8.36 -5.52
CA ILE A 158 20.62 7.96 -6.56
C ILE A 158 21.14 9.21 -7.30
N ASN A 159 20.27 10.17 -7.62
CA ASN A 159 20.69 11.46 -8.19
C ASN A 159 21.56 12.30 -7.24
N ASP A 160 21.39 12.14 -5.92
CA ASP A 160 22.29 12.72 -4.92
C ASP A 160 23.65 11.99 -4.84
N GLY A 161 23.84 10.92 -5.63
CA GLY A 161 25.07 10.13 -5.67
C GLY A 161 25.15 9.00 -4.65
N VAL A 162 24.03 8.57 -4.06
CA VAL A 162 23.97 7.36 -3.22
C VAL A 162 24.10 6.12 -4.11
N ASN A 163 24.95 5.17 -3.73
CA ASN A 163 25.24 3.95 -4.50
C ASN A 163 24.18 2.84 -4.29
N VAL A 164 22.91 3.11 -4.62
CA VAL A 164 21.85 2.10 -4.60
C VAL A 164 21.85 1.31 -5.92
N LYS A 165 21.85 -0.04 -5.85
CA LYS A 165 21.84 -0.92 -7.03
C LYS A 165 20.61 -1.79 -7.19
N GLY A 166 19.83 -1.99 -6.14
CA GLY A 166 18.65 -2.85 -6.23
C GLY A 166 17.57 -2.45 -5.24
N TYR A 167 16.35 -2.87 -5.59
CA TYR A 167 15.14 -2.65 -4.80
C TYR A 167 14.24 -3.88 -4.90
N THR A 168 13.86 -4.44 -3.75
CA THR A 168 12.90 -5.54 -3.66
C THR A 168 11.73 -5.13 -2.76
N ALA A 169 10.54 -5.09 -3.36
CA ALA A 169 9.32 -4.77 -2.64
C ALA A 169 8.94 -5.89 -1.65
N TRP A 170 8.55 -5.49 -0.45
CA TRP A 170 7.95 -6.36 0.55
C TRP A 170 6.42 -6.30 0.43
N SER A 171 5.74 -7.33 -0.08
CA SER A 171 6.30 -8.61 -0.51
C SER A 171 5.59 -9.16 -1.75
N LEU A 172 6.13 -10.22 -2.33
CA LEU A 172 5.49 -10.86 -3.49
C LEU A 172 4.09 -11.38 -3.13
N LEU A 173 3.96 -12.12 -2.03
CA LEU A 173 2.72 -12.79 -1.65
C LEU A 173 2.24 -12.33 -0.27
N ASP A 174 0.93 -12.32 -0.05
CA ASP A 174 0.41 -12.30 1.32
C ASP A 174 0.95 -13.54 2.04
N LYS A 175 1.41 -13.37 3.28
CA LYS A 175 2.07 -14.41 4.07
C LYS A 175 1.76 -14.25 5.55
N PHE A 176 2.39 -15.10 6.37
CA PHE A 176 2.37 -14.97 7.81
C PHE A 176 3.26 -13.81 8.25
N GLU A 177 2.67 -12.75 8.80
CA GLU A 177 3.33 -11.55 9.31
C GLU A 177 3.54 -11.64 10.83
N TRP A 178 4.38 -12.59 11.24
CA TRP A 178 4.90 -12.67 12.63
C TRP A 178 3.78 -12.70 13.70
N ASN A 179 3.84 -11.80 14.68
CA ASN A 179 2.85 -11.68 15.74
C ASN A 179 1.45 -11.26 15.27
N LYS A 180 1.30 -10.82 14.01
CA LYS A 180 0.02 -10.47 13.39
C LYS A 180 -0.61 -11.65 12.64
N GLY A 181 0.09 -12.77 12.52
CA GLY A 181 -0.41 -13.94 11.79
C GLY A 181 -0.76 -13.57 10.34
N PHE A 182 -2.00 -13.85 9.92
CA PHE A 182 -2.48 -13.53 8.57
C PHE A 182 -3.36 -12.26 8.50
N SER A 183 -3.38 -11.46 9.57
CA SER A 183 -4.24 -10.27 9.66
C SER A 183 -3.67 -9.07 8.90
N GLU A 184 -2.35 -8.90 8.87
CA GLU A 184 -1.66 -7.88 8.07
C GLU A 184 -1.20 -8.47 6.74
N ARG A 185 -1.40 -7.73 5.65
CA ARG A 185 -1.17 -8.20 4.28
C ARG A 185 -0.32 -7.23 3.49
N PHE A 186 0.95 -7.58 3.28
CA PHE A 186 1.92 -6.79 2.51
C PHE A 186 2.05 -7.23 1.04
N GLY A 187 1.46 -8.36 0.67
CA GLY A 187 1.68 -9.00 -0.61
C GLY A 187 1.12 -8.20 -1.78
N PHE A 188 1.83 -8.25 -2.91
CA PHE A 188 1.30 -7.90 -4.22
C PHE A 188 0.20 -8.86 -4.69
N TYR A 189 0.27 -10.12 -4.26
CA TYR A 189 -0.76 -11.11 -4.54
C TYR A 189 -1.54 -11.44 -3.29
N HIS A 190 -2.86 -11.30 -3.38
CA HIS A 190 -3.77 -11.78 -2.36
C HIS A 190 -3.76 -13.31 -2.31
N ILE A 191 -3.62 -13.88 -1.11
CA ILE A 191 -3.81 -15.32 -0.88
C ILE A 191 -5.06 -15.56 -0.05
N ASP A 192 -5.96 -16.38 -0.59
CA ASP A 192 -7.04 -16.97 0.20
C ASP A 192 -6.47 -18.13 1.02
N PHE A 193 -6.18 -17.87 2.29
CA PHE A 193 -5.62 -18.86 3.20
C PHE A 193 -6.64 -19.92 3.63
N LYS A 194 -7.95 -19.67 3.50
CA LYS A 194 -9.01 -20.64 3.81
C LYS A 194 -9.13 -21.70 2.70
N ASN A 195 -8.83 -21.32 1.47
CA ASN A 195 -8.78 -22.26 0.36
C ASN A 195 -7.53 -23.16 0.46
N LYS A 196 -7.75 -24.48 0.40
CA LYS A 196 -6.68 -25.50 0.46
C LYS A 196 -5.60 -25.29 -0.60
N ASN A 197 -5.98 -24.82 -1.78
CA ASN A 197 -5.07 -24.62 -2.91
C ASN A 197 -4.30 -23.30 -2.85
N LYS A 198 -4.62 -22.41 -1.90
CA LYS A 198 -3.97 -21.11 -1.69
C LYS A 198 -3.79 -20.34 -3.01
N PRO A 199 -4.87 -20.08 -3.77
CA PRO A 199 -4.79 -19.33 -5.02
C PRO A 199 -4.21 -17.94 -4.78
N ARG A 200 -3.45 -17.44 -5.76
CA ARG A 200 -2.80 -16.13 -5.73
C ARG A 200 -3.50 -15.20 -6.71
N TYR A 201 -4.10 -14.13 -6.20
CA TYR A 201 -4.81 -13.16 -7.02
C TYR A 201 -4.00 -11.85 -7.09
N PRO A 202 -3.65 -11.36 -8.30
CA PRO A 202 -2.88 -10.12 -8.42
C PRO A 202 -3.71 -8.92 -7.93
N LYS A 203 -3.12 -8.09 -7.07
CA LYS A 203 -3.67 -6.79 -6.68
C LYS A 203 -3.31 -5.72 -7.73
N ALA A 204 -3.97 -4.58 -7.71
CA ALA A 204 -3.75 -3.48 -8.68
C ALA A 204 -2.28 -3.00 -8.69
N SER A 205 -1.62 -3.04 -7.54
CA SER A 205 -0.19 -2.70 -7.40
C SER A 205 0.76 -3.61 -8.18
N VAL A 206 0.37 -4.84 -8.57
CA VAL A 206 1.16 -5.71 -9.46
C VAL A 206 1.38 -5.03 -10.81
N GLU A 207 0.30 -4.57 -11.44
CA GLU A 207 0.37 -3.92 -12.76
C GLU A 207 1.12 -2.60 -12.69
N TYR A 208 0.99 -1.87 -11.59
CA TYR A 208 1.78 -0.66 -11.37
C TYR A 208 3.28 -0.95 -11.25
N TYR A 209 3.66 -1.90 -10.38
CA TYR A 209 5.07 -2.24 -10.15
C TYR A 209 5.72 -2.84 -11.41
N LYS A 210 4.97 -3.66 -12.16
CA LYS A 210 5.40 -4.17 -13.48
C LYS A 210 5.71 -3.05 -14.46
N LYS A 211 4.89 -1.99 -14.51
CA LYS A 211 5.14 -0.82 -15.37
C LYS A 211 6.42 -0.08 -14.96
N ILE A 212 6.65 0.11 -13.67
CA ILE A 212 7.90 0.73 -13.17
C ILE A 212 9.12 -0.07 -13.60
N ILE A 213 9.09 -1.40 -13.43
CA ILE A 213 10.19 -2.29 -13.85
C ILE A 213 10.39 -2.22 -15.37
N SER A 214 9.31 -2.35 -16.14
CA SER A 214 9.37 -2.38 -17.61
C SER A 214 9.86 -1.05 -18.21
N ALA A 215 9.54 0.06 -17.56
CA ALA A 215 9.99 1.40 -17.95
C ALA A 215 11.38 1.76 -17.37
N ASN A 216 11.99 0.90 -16.56
CA ASN A 216 13.23 1.18 -15.82
C ASN A 216 13.17 2.51 -15.04
N GLY A 217 12.02 2.80 -14.42
CA GLY A 217 11.74 4.09 -13.79
C GLY A 217 10.26 4.46 -13.87
N PHE A 218 9.94 5.73 -13.63
CA PHE A 218 8.57 6.21 -13.81
C PHE A 218 8.27 6.40 -15.30
N PRO A 219 7.14 5.86 -15.82
CA PRO A 219 6.74 6.07 -17.20
C PRO A 219 6.64 7.56 -17.53
N ASN A 220 7.05 7.94 -18.74
CA ASN A 220 6.93 9.33 -19.17
C ASN A 220 5.45 9.73 -19.18
N PRO A 221 5.05 10.89 -18.62
CA PRO A 221 3.65 11.36 -18.68
C PRO A 221 3.04 11.34 -20.09
N ARG A 222 3.88 11.52 -21.13
CA ARG A 222 3.45 11.43 -22.54
C ARG A 222 3.10 10.01 -22.98
N GLU A 223 3.81 9.01 -22.49
CA GLU A 223 3.52 7.57 -22.74
C GLU A 223 2.24 7.13 -22.00
N VAL A 224 2.02 7.68 -20.81
CA VAL A 224 0.78 7.46 -20.04
C VAL A 224 -0.42 8.06 -20.76
N MET A 225 -0.30 9.26 -21.35
CA MET A 225 -1.36 9.86 -22.18
C MET A 225 -1.71 9.00 -23.39
N ILE A 226 -0.71 8.50 -24.12
CA ILE A 226 -0.92 7.63 -25.28
C ILE A 226 -1.64 6.34 -24.84
N THR A 227 -1.18 5.70 -23.78
CA THR A 227 -1.82 4.47 -23.26
C THR A 227 -3.27 4.71 -22.81
N CYS A 228 -3.55 5.88 -22.20
CA CYS A 228 -4.89 6.27 -21.78
C CYS A 228 -5.81 6.56 -22.99
N LEU A 229 -5.29 7.17 -24.06
CA LEU A 229 -6.02 7.38 -25.31
C LEU A 229 -6.42 6.05 -25.98
N HIS A 230 -5.54 5.04 -25.96
CA HIS A 230 -5.80 3.72 -26.51
C HIS A 230 -6.76 2.86 -25.65
N THR A 231 -6.74 3.01 -24.32
CA THR A 231 -7.71 2.33 -23.45
C THR A 231 -9.08 3.00 -23.47
N VAL A 232 -9.14 4.34 -23.54
CA VAL A 232 -10.39 5.08 -23.69
C VAL A 232 -11.02 4.82 -25.06
N SER A 233 -10.26 4.67 -26.15
CA SER A 233 -10.83 4.28 -27.45
C SER A 233 -11.49 2.89 -27.38
N SER A 234 -10.84 1.94 -26.71
CA SER A 234 -11.33 0.56 -26.58
C SER A 234 -12.57 0.47 -25.66
N PHE A 235 -12.55 1.16 -24.51
CA PHE A 235 -13.68 1.18 -23.57
C PHE A 235 -14.85 2.04 -24.05
N CYS A 236 -14.60 3.13 -24.78
CA CYS A 236 -15.64 4.02 -25.29
C CYS A 236 -16.35 3.42 -26.52
N ILE A 237 -15.67 2.61 -27.33
CA ILE A 237 -16.32 1.81 -28.38
C ILE A 237 -17.22 0.74 -27.76
N ILE A 238 -16.74 0.02 -26.75
CA ILE A 238 -17.54 -1.00 -26.07
C ILE A 238 -18.75 -0.35 -25.37
N ASN A 239 -18.57 0.73 -24.59
CA ASN A 239 -19.69 1.42 -23.94
C ASN A 239 -20.66 2.08 -24.94
N LYS A 240 -20.19 2.64 -26.06
CA LYS A 240 -21.11 3.14 -27.10
C LYS A 240 -21.93 2.02 -27.71
N ILE A 241 -21.35 0.87 -28.03
CA ILE A 241 -22.08 -0.26 -28.60
C ILE A 241 -23.10 -0.79 -27.57
N THR A 242 -22.69 -1.00 -26.31
CA THR A 242 -23.57 -1.53 -25.27
C THR A 242 -24.70 -0.57 -24.90
N VAL A 243 -24.43 0.74 -24.78
CA VAL A 243 -25.46 1.76 -24.48
C VAL A 243 -26.40 1.97 -25.67
N THR A 244 -25.91 1.91 -26.91
CA THR A 244 -26.76 2.05 -28.10
C THR A 244 -27.66 0.82 -28.28
N MET A 245 -27.14 -0.38 -28.02
CA MET A 245 -27.94 -1.61 -28.00
C MET A 245 -29.01 -1.55 -26.91
N ILE A 246 -28.64 -1.24 -25.65
CA ILE A 246 -29.60 -1.14 -24.53
C ILE A 246 -30.69 -0.09 -24.81
N LYS A 247 -30.34 1.08 -25.34
CA LYS A 247 -31.34 2.10 -25.72
C LYS A 247 -32.27 1.60 -26.83
N LYS A 248 -31.76 0.92 -27.85
CA LYS A 248 -32.58 0.41 -28.97
C LYS A 248 -33.56 -0.68 -28.51
N TYR A 249 -33.12 -1.61 -27.65
CA TYR A 249 -33.98 -2.65 -27.11
C TYR A 249 -34.99 -2.11 -26.09
N CYS A 250 -34.62 -1.16 -25.21
CA CYS A 250 -35.56 -0.53 -24.29
C CYS A 250 -36.65 0.29 -25.00
N PHE A 251 -36.30 1.08 -26.03
CA PHE A 251 -37.30 1.86 -26.78
C PHE A 251 -38.29 0.97 -27.53
N THR A 252 -37.81 -0.13 -28.12
CA THR A 252 -38.69 -1.07 -28.83
C THR A 252 -39.64 -1.79 -27.86
N TYR A 253 -39.15 -2.17 -26.68
CA TYR A 253 -39.96 -2.84 -25.65
C TYR A 253 -41.04 -1.91 -25.06
N ILE A 254 -40.70 -0.65 -24.78
CA ILE A 254 -41.67 0.35 -24.29
C ILE A 254 -42.75 0.63 -25.35
N TYR A 255 -42.35 0.73 -26.63
CA TYR A 255 -43.30 0.97 -27.72
C TYR A 255 -44.29 -0.20 -27.91
N ILE A 256 -43.81 -1.44 -27.82
CA ILE A 256 -44.66 -2.65 -27.87
C ILE A 256 -45.65 -2.68 -26.69
N LEU A 257 -45.21 -2.35 -25.48
CA LEU A 257 -46.08 -2.28 -24.30
C LEU A 257 -47.16 -1.21 -24.43
N LEU A 258 -46.82 -0.03 -24.96
CA LEU A 258 -47.79 1.05 -25.20
C LEU A 258 -48.82 0.67 -26.26
N LEU A 259 -48.40 0.00 -27.35
CA LEU A 259 -49.32 -0.50 -28.37
C LEU A 259 -50.25 -1.60 -27.82
N LEU A 260 -49.74 -2.49 -26.97
CA LEU A 260 -50.56 -3.51 -26.29
C LEU A 260 -51.59 -2.87 -25.35
N GLN A 261 -51.20 -1.84 -24.58
CA GLN A 261 -52.13 -1.10 -23.73
C GLN A 261 -53.19 -0.36 -24.53
N LEU A 262 -52.81 0.27 -25.65
CA LEU A 262 -53.75 0.96 -26.54
C LEU A 262 -54.72 -0.04 -27.17
N PHE A 263 -54.24 -1.21 -27.60
CA PHE A 263 -55.08 -2.26 -28.17
C PHE A 263 -56.09 -2.80 -27.15
N LEU A 264 -55.66 -3.06 -25.91
CA LEU A 264 -56.54 -3.46 -24.81
C LEU A 264 -57.57 -2.38 -24.48
N PHE A 265 -57.17 -1.10 -24.49
CA PHE A 265 -58.09 0.01 -24.25
C PHE A 265 -59.14 0.15 -25.37
N ILE A 266 -58.72 -0.01 -26.64
CA ILE A 266 -59.63 0.00 -27.79
C ILE A 266 -60.56 -1.21 -27.74
N SER A 267 -60.05 -2.41 -27.43
CA SER A 267 -60.89 -3.61 -27.33
C SER A 267 -61.93 -3.48 -26.22
N GLN A 268 -61.55 -2.96 -25.05
CA GLN A 268 -62.47 -2.71 -23.94
C GLN A 268 -63.55 -1.69 -24.32
N ASN A 269 -63.20 -0.62 -25.03
CA ASN A 269 -64.17 0.38 -25.49
C ASN A 269 -65.11 -0.13 -26.59
N ILE A 270 -64.61 -0.98 -27.49
CA ILE A 270 -65.44 -1.65 -28.50
C ILE A 270 -66.42 -2.61 -27.81
N ILE A 271 -65.95 -3.42 -26.84
CA ILE A 271 -66.81 -4.32 -26.06
C ILE A 271 -67.87 -3.52 -25.29
N LYS A 272 -67.49 -2.39 -24.66
CA LYS A 272 -68.45 -1.49 -23.98
C LYS A 272 -69.50 -0.94 -24.94
N ARG A 273 -69.11 -0.50 -26.14
CA ARG A 273 -70.05 -0.01 -27.16
C ARG A 273 -70.97 -1.10 -27.72
N ILE A 274 -70.48 -2.31 -27.88
CA ILE A 274 -71.29 -3.47 -28.29
C ILE A 274 -72.31 -3.80 -27.19
N LEU A 275 -71.91 -3.84 -25.92
CA LEU A 275 -72.80 -4.09 -24.78
C LEU A 275 -73.88 -3.00 -24.61
N ILE A 276 -73.55 -1.74 -24.86
CA ILE A 276 -74.52 -0.63 -24.80
C ILE A 276 -75.53 -0.71 -25.97
N ASN A 277 -75.08 -1.06 -27.17
CA ASN A 277 -75.97 -1.22 -28.33
C ASN A 277 -76.83 -2.49 -28.29
N THR A 278 -76.41 -3.55 -27.59
CA THR A 278 -77.26 -4.73 -27.36
C THR A 278 -78.31 -4.47 -26.28
N GLN A 279 -78.00 -3.67 -25.24
CA GLN A 279 -79.01 -3.22 -24.26
C GLN A 279 -80.07 -2.29 -24.86
N SER A 280 -79.75 -1.51 -25.91
CA SER A 280 -80.75 -0.65 -26.56
C SER A 280 -81.68 -1.38 -27.54
N LYS A 281 -81.35 -2.62 -27.95
CA LYS A 281 -82.16 -3.44 -28.86
C LYS A 281 -82.97 -4.54 -28.16
N PHE A 282 -82.60 -4.92 -26.93
CA PHE A 282 -83.39 -5.81 -26.09
C PHE A 282 -83.53 -5.13 -24.73
N GLY A 283 -84.71 -4.56 -24.46
CA GLY A 283 -85.01 -3.89 -23.20
C GLY A 283 -84.91 -4.86 -22.02
N PHE A 284 -83.75 -4.88 -21.36
CA PHE A 284 -83.56 -5.51 -20.05
C PHE A 284 -82.68 -4.63 -19.17
N CYS A 285 -83.26 -4.21 -18.06
CA CYS A 285 -82.63 -3.49 -16.97
C CYS A 285 -81.74 -4.45 -16.18
N ILE A 286 -80.45 -4.16 -16.04
CA ILE A 286 -79.56 -4.85 -15.10
C ILE A 286 -78.79 -3.79 -14.30
N ILE A 287 -79.07 -3.78 -12.99
CA ILE A 287 -78.38 -3.02 -11.94
C ILE A 287 -76.99 -3.62 -11.75
N PHE A 288 -75.94 -2.79 -11.65
CA PHE A 288 -74.62 -3.22 -11.18
C PHE A 288 -74.24 -2.45 -9.90
N TYR A 289 -73.90 -3.22 -8.85
CA TYR A 289 -73.00 -2.79 -7.76
C TYR A 289 -71.55 -2.79 -8.28
#